data_AF-A0A2S2P940-F1
#
_entry.id   AF-A0A2S2P940-F1
#
_cell.length_a   1.000
_cell.length_b   1.000
_cell.length_c   1.000
_cell.angle_alpha   90.00
_cell.angle_beta   90.00
_cell.angle_gamma   90.00
#
_symmetry.space_group_name_H-M   'P 1'
#
loop_
_entity.id
_entity.type
_entity.pdbx_description
1 polymer ?
#
loop_
_entity_poly.entity_id
_entity_poly.type
_entity_poly.pdbx_seq_one_letter_code
_entity_poly.pdbx_strand_id
1 'polypeptide(L)'
;VLFYNDRSKTKSVILGILKNGNISDLKPVNIEGFSYTVTNTCAFDSLVHLICSSYVDSTQYSTYIDQEISHDFFELVSSASRDGINAQTYRKRVVILGKIMCTLRTR
;
A
#
# COMPACT_ATOMS: atom_id res chain seq x y z
N VAL A 1 5.42 -3.23 14.96
CA VAL A 1 4.89 -3.61 16.29
C VAL A 1 4.32 -5.01 16.21
N LEU A 2 4.73 -5.93 17.07
CA LEU A 2 4.21 -7.30 17.09
C LEU A 2 2.99 -7.38 18.01
N PHE A 3 1.89 -7.93 17.51
CA PHE A 3 0.71 -8.24 18.32
C PHE A 3 0.75 -9.69 18.75
N TYR A 4 0.40 -9.93 20.02
CA TYR A 4 0.21 -11.28 20.52
C TYR A 4 -1.15 -11.79 20.10
N ASN A 5 -1.19 -12.96 19.47
CA ASN A 5 -2.41 -13.65 19.10
C ASN A 5 -2.69 -14.75 20.13
N ASP A 6 -3.73 -14.58 20.94
CA ASP A 6 -4.08 -15.52 22.01
C ASP A 6 -4.47 -16.91 21.49
N ARG A 7 -4.97 -17.01 20.25
CA ARG A 7 -5.39 -18.28 19.65
C ARG A 7 -4.20 -19.12 19.19
N SER A 8 -3.24 -18.49 18.50
CA SER A 8 -2.03 -19.19 18.03
C SER A 8 -0.90 -19.19 19.06
N LYS A 9 -1.03 -18.40 20.14
CA LYS A 9 0.02 -18.15 21.16
C LYS A 9 1.33 -17.63 20.55
N THR A 10 1.25 -16.92 19.44
CA THR A 10 2.39 -16.36 18.71
C THR A 10 2.29 -14.85 18.56
N LYS A 11 3.45 -14.21 18.41
CA LYS A 11 3.54 -12.80 18.02
C LYS A 11 3.50 -12.70 16.50
N SER A 12 2.61 -11.86 15.97
CA SER A 12 2.46 -11.62 14.53
C SER A 12 2.52 -10.12 14.22
N VAL A 13 3.02 -9.77 13.05
CA VAL A 13 2.90 -8.40 12.53
C VAL A 13 1.47 -8.20 12.05
N ILE A 14 0.86 -7.08 12.38
CA ILE A 14 -0.45 -6.70 11.83
C ILE A 14 -0.23 -5.84 10.61
N LEU A 15 -0.69 -6.33 9.46
CA LEU A 15 -0.82 -5.52 8.26
C LEU A 15 -2.11 -4.72 8.30
N GLY A 16 -2.00 -3.41 8.06
CA GLY A 16 -3.17 -2.55 7.93
C GLY A 16 -3.96 -2.86 6.65
N ILE A 17 -5.25 -2.52 6.65
CA ILE A 17 -6.12 -2.72 5.48
C ILE A 17 -6.11 -1.45 4.62
N LEU A 18 -5.69 -1.60 3.37
CA LEU A 18 -5.82 -0.59 2.33
C LEU A 18 -7.27 -0.62 1.85
N LYS A 19 -8.05 0.38 2.27
CA LYS A 19 -9.47 0.44 1.93
C LYS A 19 -9.63 0.85 0.46
N ASN A 20 -10.45 0.09 -0.27
CA ASN A 20 -10.73 0.35 -1.67
C ASN A 20 -11.70 1.53 -1.85
N GLY A 21 -11.79 2.04 -3.08
CA GLY A 21 -12.64 3.20 -3.41
C GLY A 21 -14.16 2.94 -3.40
N ASN A 22 -14.60 1.70 -3.11
CA ASN A 22 -16.03 1.38 -2.96
C ASN A 22 -16.54 1.68 -1.52
N ILE A 23 -15.67 2.15 -0.63
CA ILE A 23 -16.01 2.49 0.75
C ILE A 23 -16.36 3.98 0.82
N SER A 24 -17.59 4.29 1.25
CA SER A 24 -18.14 5.64 1.38
C SER A 24 -17.31 6.57 2.28
N ASP A 25 -16.58 6.00 3.24
CA ASP A 25 -15.84 6.75 4.25
C ASP A 25 -14.44 7.17 3.77
N LEU A 26 -14.05 6.75 2.56
CA LEU A 26 -12.76 7.11 1.98
C LEU A 26 -12.82 8.54 1.45
N LYS A 27 -12.15 9.46 2.15
CA LYS A 27 -12.06 10.85 1.72
C LYS A 27 -11.17 10.99 0.48
N PRO A 28 -11.51 11.92 -0.45
CA PRO A 28 -10.63 12.28 -1.55
C PRO A 28 -9.24 12.71 -1.07
N VAL A 29 -8.23 12.42 -1.88
CA VAL A 29 -6.84 12.78 -1.59
C VAL A 29 -6.49 14.05 -2.35
N ASN A 30 -6.05 15.10 -1.63
CA ASN A 30 -5.66 16.37 -2.26
C ASN A 30 -4.17 16.41 -2.59
N ILE A 31 -3.80 16.49 -3.86
CA ILE A 31 -2.41 16.58 -4.35
C ILE A 31 -2.29 17.83 -5.22
N GLU A 32 -1.36 18.73 -4.89
CA GLU A 32 -1.08 19.97 -5.65
C GLU A 32 -2.35 20.83 -5.92
N GLY A 33 -3.27 20.89 -4.96
CA GLY A 33 -4.51 21.65 -5.08
C GLY A 33 -5.65 20.92 -5.82
N PHE A 34 -5.39 19.75 -6.41
CA PHE A 34 -6.41 18.93 -7.05
C PHE A 34 -6.89 17.82 -6.12
N SER A 35 -8.19 17.54 -6.15
CA SER A 35 -8.81 16.48 -5.35
C SER A 35 -9.00 15.22 -6.19
N TYR A 36 -8.44 14.10 -5.73
CA TYR A 36 -8.45 12.82 -6.44
C TYR A 36 -9.26 11.78 -5.70
N THR A 37 -10.16 11.12 -6.42
CA THR A 37 -10.86 9.91 -6.00
C THR A 37 -10.50 8.79 -6.97
N VAL A 38 -9.93 7.71 -6.45
CA VAL A 38 -9.53 6.54 -7.26
C VAL A 38 -10.49 5.38 -7.00
N THR A 39 -11.11 4.89 -8.07
CA THR A 39 -12.06 3.76 -8.06
C THR A 39 -11.48 2.59 -8.85
N ASN A 40 -12.12 1.41 -8.77
CA ASN A 40 -11.70 0.19 -9.48
C ASN A 40 -10.24 -0.25 -9.19
N THR A 41 -9.77 0.03 -7.98
CA THR A 41 -8.38 -0.25 -7.58
C THR A 41 -8.17 -1.62 -6.98
N CYS A 42 -9.17 -2.51 -6.98
CA CYS A 42 -9.08 -3.80 -6.28
C CYS A 42 -7.85 -4.61 -6.72
N ALA A 43 -7.56 -4.66 -8.02
CA ALA A 43 -6.38 -5.35 -8.54
C ALA A 43 -5.07 -4.77 -7.99
N PHE A 44 -4.95 -3.44 -7.98
CA PHE A 44 -3.78 -2.76 -7.42
C PHE A 44 -3.67 -2.97 -5.91
N ASP A 45 -4.77 -2.79 -5.17
CA ASP A 45 -4.79 -2.91 -3.72
C ASP A 45 -4.48 -4.36 -3.28
N SER A 46 -4.96 -5.36 -4.03
CA SER A 46 -4.61 -6.78 -3.83
C SER A 46 -3.12 -7.06 -4.05
N LEU A 47 -2.50 -6.45 -5.07
CA LEU A 47 -1.05 -6.57 -5.27
C LEU A 47 -0.26 -5.94 -4.11
N VAL A 48 -0.67 -4.76 -3.63
CA VAL A 48 -0.05 -4.14 -2.45
C VAL A 48 -0.12 -5.10 -1.26
N HIS A 49 -1.29 -5.70 -0.99
CA HIS A 49 -1.45 -6.64 0.12
C HIS A 49 -0.62 -7.92 -0.02
N LEU A 50 -0.54 -8.49 -1.22
CA LEU A 50 0.27 -9.67 -1.50
C LEU A 50 1.76 -9.39 -1.18
N ILE A 51 2.27 -8.26 -1.65
CA ILE A 51 3.68 -7.91 -1.48
C ILE A 51 3.97 -7.48 -0.04
N CYS A 52 3.07 -6.76 0.65
CA CYS A 52 3.20 -6.48 2.09
C CYS A 52 3.25 -7.77 2.93
N SER A 53 2.44 -8.77 2.59
CA SER A 53 2.46 -10.08 3.26
C SER A 53 3.82 -10.77 3.06
N SER A 54 4.28 -10.81 1.81
CA SER A 54 5.59 -11.39 1.47
C SER A 54 6.76 -10.65 2.15
N TYR A 55 6.65 -9.33 2.27
CA TYR A 55 7.62 -8.48 2.98
C TYR A 55 7.71 -8.86 4.47
N VAL A 56 6.57 -9.09 5.11
CA VAL A 56 6.53 -9.45 6.53
C VAL A 56 6.98 -10.90 6.77
N ASP A 57 6.67 -11.80 5.84
CA ASP A 57 6.93 -13.23 5.99
C ASP A 57 8.41 -13.61 5.76
N SER A 58 9.19 -12.77 5.06
CA SER A 58 10.58 -13.06 4.73
C SER A 58 11.50 -11.86 4.92
N THR A 59 12.45 -11.97 5.87
CA THR A 59 13.49 -10.95 6.11
C THR A 59 14.41 -10.75 4.90
N GLN A 60 14.68 -11.81 4.14
CA GLN A 60 15.47 -11.69 2.91
C GLN A 60 14.72 -10.85 1.87
N TYR A 61 13.41 -11.10 1.73
CA TYR A 61 12.58 -10.35 0.80
C TYR A 61 12.39 -8.89 1.24
N SER A 62 12.18 -8.64 2.54
CA SER A 62 12.09 -7.27 3.06
C SER A 62 13.38 -6.48 2.82
N THR A 63 14.54 -7.12 3.03
CA THR A 63 15.84 -6.48 2.78
C THR A 63 16.01 -6.12 1.31
N TYR A 64 15.61 -7.00 0.40
CA TYR A 64 15.63 -6.71 -1.04
C TYR A 64 14.71 -5.53 -1.40
N ILE A 65 13.47 -5.52 -0.91
CA ILE A 65 12.52 -4.43 -1.14
C ILE A 65 13.06 -3.09 -0.60
N ASP A 66 13.67 -3.10 0.58
CA ASP A 66 14.27 -1.91 1.20
C ASP A 66 15.52 -1.40 0.44
N GLN A 67 16.24 -2.27 -0.26
CA GLN A 67 17.35 -1.87 -1.14
C GLN A 67 16.86 -1.19 -2.43
N GLU A 68 15.69 -1.59 -2.92
CA GLU A 68 15.06 -1.07 -4.14
C GLU A 68 14.01 0.02 -3.85
N ILE A 69 14.15 0.74 -2.72
CA ILE A 69 13.18 1.74 -2.24
C ILE A 69 12.98 2.92 -3.20
N SER A 70 13.89 3.13 -4.17
CA SER A 70 13.76 4.14 -5.22
C SER A 70 12.57 3.89 -6.15
N HIS A 71 12.06 2.66 -6.18
CA HIS A 71 10.85 2.32 -6.91
C HIS A 71 9.60 2.64 -6.07
N ASP A 72 8.76 3.58 -6.51
CA ASP A 72 7.60 4.09 -5.75
C ASP A 72 6.71 3.00 -5.14
N PHE A 73 6.50 1.89 -5.87
CA PHE A 73 5.69 0.77 -5.37
C PHE A 73 6.35 0.04 -4.19
N PHE A 74 7.67 -0.11 -4.21
CA PHE A 74 8.41 -0.72 -3.11
C PHE A 74 8.51 0.22 -1.91
N GLU A 75 8.65 1.51 -2.15
CA GLU A 75 8.53 2.52 -1.10
C GLU A 75 7.14 2.50 -0.44
N LEU A 76 6.06 2.34 -1.24
CA LEU A 76 4.70 2.16 -0.74
C LEU A 76 4.58 0.91 0.14
N VAL A 77 5.08 -0.24 -0.33
CA VAL A 77 5.03 -1.52 0.40
C VAL A 77 5.82 -1.45 1.71
N SER A 78 7.07 -0.96 1.68
CA SER A 78 7.93 -0.87 2.86
C SER A 78 7.30 0.04 3.92
N SER A 79 6.85 1.24 3.52
CA SER A 79 6.18 2.17 4.45
C SER A 79 4.85 1.62 4.98
N ALA A 80 4.02 1.00 4.14
CA ALA A 80 2.76 0.39 4.57
C ALA A 80 2.97 -0.79 5.54
N SER A 81 4.03 -1.58 5.35
CA SER A 81 4.33 -2.75 6.18
C SER A 81 4.92 -2.34 7.54
N ARG A 82 5.73 -1.28 7.57
CA ARG A 82 6.38 -0.77 8.80
C ARG A 82 5.48 0.12 9.63
N ASP A 83 4.83 1.08 8.98
CA ASP A 83 4.12 2.19 9.62
C ASP A 83 2.60 1.98 9.59
N GLY A 84 2.15 0.92 8.94
CA GLY A 84 0.73 0.64 8.70
C GLY A 84 0.15 1.50 7.58
N ILE A 85 -1.12 1.24 7.26
CA ILE A 85 -1.86 2.00 6.25
C ILE A 85 -2.30 3.33 6.84
N ASN A 86 -1.82 4.43 6.25
CA ASN A 86 -2.10 5.79 6.71
C ASN A 86 -2.36 6.75 5.53
N ALA A 87 -2.56 8.03 5.81
CA ALA A 87 -2.87 9.04 4.78
C ALA A 87 -1.79 9.12 3.68
N GLN A 88 -0.51 8.91 3.99
CA GLN A 88 0.56 8.90 3.00
C GLN A 88 0.49 7.68 2.08
N THR A 89 0.06 6.53 2.60
CA THR A 89 -0.23 5.35 1.78
C THR A 89 -1.25 5.67 0.68
N TYR A 90 -2.34 6.36 1.02
CA TYR A 90 -3.35 6.78 0.05
C TYR A 90 -2.83 7.82 -0.95
N ARG A 91 -1.98 8.76 -0.51
CA ARG A 91 -1.31 9.72 -1.42
C ARG A 91 -0.43 9.01 -2.44
N LYS A 92 0.45 8.12 -1.99
CA LYS A 92 1.33 7.33 -2.87
C LYS A 92 0.55 6.44 -3.83
N ARG A 93 -0.53 5.80 -3.37
CA ARG A 93 -1.46 5.03 -4.22
C ARG A 93 -1.99 5.87 -5.38
N VAL A 94 -2.45 7.10 -5.12
CA VAL A 94 -2.94 8.00 -6.18
C VAL A 94 -1.83 8.35 -7.16
N VAL A 95 -0.62 8.67 -6.69
CA VAL A 95 0.52 9.00 -7.56
C VAL A 95 0.89 7.83 -8.47
N ILE A 96 1.01 6.61 -7.93
CA ILE A 96 1.37 5.41 -8.71
C ILE A 96 0.29 5.07 -9.73
N LEU A 97 -0.99 5.06 -9.31
CA LEU A 97 -2.11 4.83 -10.23
C LEU A 97 -2.20 5.91 -11.30
N GLY A 98 -1.90 7.17 -10.97
CA GLY A 98 -1.81 8.26 -11.93
C GLY A 98 -0.77 7.98 -13.01
N LYS A 99 0.42 7.48 -12.63
CA LYS A 99 1.46 7.08 -13.59
C LYS A 99 0.97 5.94 -14.51
N ILE A 100 0.39 4.88 -13.95
CA ILE A 100 -0.10 3.72 -14.72
C ILE A 100 -1.21 4.13 -15.71
N MET A 101 -2.18 4.91 -15.24
CA MET A 101 -3.38 5.25 -16.02
C MET A 101 -3.13 6.37 -17.04
N CYS A 102 -2.28 7.35 -16.75
CA CYS A 102 -1.90 8.36 -17.74
C CYS A 102 -1.05 7.78 -18.87
N THR A 103 -0.21 6.78 -18.60
CA THR A 103 0.54 6.08 -19.66
C THR A 103 -0.38 5.34 -20.65
N LEU A 104 -1.62 5.00 -20.26
CA LEU A 104 -2.59 4.36 -21.14
C LEU A 104 -3.37 5.34 -22.04
N ARG A 105 -3.26 6.66 -21.83
CA ARG A 105 -3.97 7.69 -22.63
C ARG A 105 -3.26 8.12 -23.91
N THR A 106 -2.07 7.58 -24.19
CA THR A 106 -1.28 7.88 -25.40
C THR A 106 -1.32 6.78 -26.47
N ARG A 107 -2.49 6.15 -26.68
CA ARG A 107 -2.72 5.28 -27.84
C ARG A 107 -3.93 5.73 -28.64
#